data_AF-A0A9X9BPE3-F1
#
_entry.id   AF-A0A9X9BPE3-F1
#
_cell.length_a   1.000
_cell.length_b   1.000
_cell.length_c   1.000
_cell.angle_alpha   90.00
_cell.angle_beta   90.00
_cell.angle_gamma   90.00
#
_symmetry.space_group_name_H-M   'P 1'
#
loop_
_entity.id
_entity.type
_entity.pdbx_description
1 polymer ?
#
loop_
_entity_poly.entity_id
_entity_poly.type
_entity_poly.pdbx_seq_one_letter_code
_entity_poly.pdbx_strand_id
1 'polypeptide(L)'
;MKDTETLVIPIAANVHIFAGSLVVASATGFAAPGSTALGLSYLGRAEEEVDNRGGAAGAKQVEIRHGKAFLWANDGTITQAHLFKPAYIVDDETVAATDAGGTRSAAGRIVGIDADGVWVE
;
A
#
# COMPACT_ATOMS: atom_id res chain seq x y z
N MET A 1 12.56 -10.49 19.42
CA MET A 1 11.56 -9.57 18.81
C MET A 1 12.09 -9.20 17.44
N LYS A 2 11.27 -9.27 16.39
CA LYS A 2 11.67 -8.81 15.04
C LYS A 2 11.16 -7.38 14.92
N ASP A 3 12.04 -6.45 14.61
CA ASP A 3 11.65 -5.09 14.26
C ASP A 3 10.93 -5.13 12.91
N THR A 4 9.81 -4.40 12.82
CA THR A 4 8.96 -4.34 11.64
C THR A 4 8.90 -2.94 11.06
N GLU A 5 9.68 -1.97 11.55
CA GLU A 5 9.68 -0.61 11.01
C GLU A 5 10.22 -0.57 9.57
N THR A 6 11.19 -1.42 9.25
CA THR A 6 11.69 -1.63 7.90
C THR A 6 11.51 -3.08 7.49
N LEU A 7 10.83 -3.30 6.37
CA LEU A 7 10.65 -4.61 5.75
C LEU A 7 11.45 -4.68 4.45
N VAL A 8 12.14 -5.80 4.23
CA VAL A 8 12.78 -6.09 2.94
C VAL A 8 12.08 -7.31 2.37
N ILE A 9 11.29 -7.10 1.32
CA ILE A 9 10.37 -8.11 0.79
C ILE A 9 10.72 -8.42 -0.68
N PRO A 10 10.80 -9.71 -1.06
CA PRO A 10 10.97 -10.09 -2.46
C PRO A 10 9.78 -9.61 -3.31
N ILE A 11 10.03 -9.01 -4.46
CA ILE A 11 8.98 -8.42 -5.31
C ILE A 11 8.43 -9.42 -6.32
N ALA A 12 7.18 -9.24 -6.73
CA ALA A 12 6.49 -10.10 -7.67
C ALA A 12 7.15 -10.12 -9.06
N ALA A 13 6.79 -11.10 -9.90
CA ALA A 13 7.27 -11.15 -11.27
C ALA A 13 6.65 -10.01 -12.11
N ASN A 14 7.41 -9.43 -13.03
CA ASN A 14 6.94 -8.44 -13.99
C ASN A 14 6.30 -7.17 -13.38
N VAL A 15 6.71 -6.76 -12.18
CA VAL A 15 6.23 -5.52 -11.55
C VAL A 15 7.32 -4.44 -11.51
N HIS A 16 6.88 -3.19 -11.39
CA HIS A 16 7.73 -2.04 -11.14
C HIS A 16 7.13 -1.28 -9.95
N ILE A 17 7.92 -1.09 -8.90
CA ILE A 17 7.53 -0.34 -7.70
C ILE A 17 8.29 0.98 -7.70
N PHE A 18 7.57 2.09 -7.64
CA PHE A 18 8.17 3.43 -7.56
C PHE A 18 8.54 3.79 -6.13
N ALA A 19 9.57 4.61 -5.97
CA ALA A 19 9.89 5.19 -4.66
C ALA A 19 8.71 6.03 -4.16
N GLY A 20 8.30 5.82 -2.91
CA GLY A 20 7.16 6.53 -2.31
C GLY A 20 5.79 5.91 -2.59
N SER A 21 5.69 4.84 -3.39
CA SER A 21 4.40 4.22 -3.68
C SER A 21 3.91 3.30 -2.55
N LEU A 22 2.60 3.06 -2.53
CA LEU A 22 1.93 2.12 -1.65
C LEU A 22 2.26 0.69 -2.09
N VAL A 23 2.81 -0.09 -1.17
CA VAL A 23 3.19 -1.48 -1.41
C VAL A 23 2.28 -2.43 -0.65
N VAL A 24 1.90 -3.51 -1.33
CA VAL A 24 1.14 -4.62 -0.77
C VAL A 24 1.91 -5.93 -0.90
N ALA A 25 1.65 -6.88 0.00
CA ALA A 25 1.88 -8.28 -0.27
C ALA A 25 0.70 -8.81 -1.11
N SER A 26 1.01 -9.40 -2.26
CA SER A 26 0.03 -10.10 -3.08
C SER A 26 -0.48 -11.36 -2.37
N ALA A 27 -1.49 -12.02 -2.95
CA ALA A 27 -1.98 -13.32 -2.46
C ALA A 27 -0.90 -14.42 -2.41
N THR A 28 0.22 -14.24 -3.13
CA THR A 28 1.38 -15.16 -3.12
C THR A 28 2.49 -14.71 -2.17
N GLY A 29 2.30 -13.62 -1.42
CA GLY A 29 3.24 -13.13 -0.41
C GLY A 29 4.42 -12.30 -0.94
N PHE A 30 4.39 -11.92 -2.23
CA PHE A 30 5.41 -11.05 -2.83
C PHE A 30 4.96 -9.59 -2.83
N ALA A 31 5.92 -8.67 -2.71
CA ALA A 31 5.64 -7.24 -2.79
C ALA A 31 5.21 -6.84 -4.22
N ALA A 32 4.15 -6.05 -4.30
CA ALA A 32 3.59 -5.51 -5.54
C ALA A 32 3.04 -4.10 -5.30
N PRO A 33 2.85 -3.29 -6.36
CA PRO A 33 2.14 -2.02 -6.25
C PRO A 33 0.70 -2.21 -5.73
N GLY A 34 0.19 -1.21 -5.01
CA GLY A 34 -1.21 -1.10 -4.66
C GLY A 34 -2.12 -1.23 -5.89
N SER A 35 -3.24 -1.92 -5.73
CA SER A 35 -4.25 -2.07 -6.78
C SER A 35 -5.61 -2.45 -6.19
N THR A 36 -6.66 -2.23 -6.97
CA THR A 36 -7.99 -2.76 -6.65
C THR A 36 -7.99 -4.28 -6.88
N ALA A 37 -7.74 -5.03 -5.81
CA ALA A 37 -7.89 -6.47 -5.77
C ALA A 37 -8.17 -6.96 -4.34
N LEU A 38 -8.56 -8.23 -4.24
CA LEU A 38 -8.81 -8.92 -2.98
C LEU A 38 -7.58 -9.72 -2.52
N GLY A 39 -7.49 -9.92 -1.20
CA GLY A 39 -6.42 -10.70 -0.59
C GLY A 39 -5.06 -9.99 -0.58
N LEU A 40 -5.02 -8.68 -0.81
CA LEU A 40 -3.82 -7.87 -0.66
C LEU A 40 -3.64 -7.52 0.82
N SER A 41 -2.40 -7.58 1.30
CA SER A 41 -2.05 -7.11 2.64
C SER A 41 -1.17 -5.86 2.52
N TYR A 42 -1.59 -4.76 3.11
CA TYR A 42 -0.82 -3.52 3.12
C TYR A 42 0.51 -3.69 3.84
N LEU A 43 1.60 -3.25 3.22
CA LEU A 43 2.95 -3.30 3.78
C LEU A 43 3.46 -1.93 4.18
N GLY A 44 2.98 -0.84 3.55
CA GLY A 44 3.47 0.51 3.81
C GLY A 44 3.93 1.20 2.55
N ARG A 45 5.01 1.99 2.66
CA ARG A 45 5.56 2.80 1.57
C ARG A 45 6.92 2.28 1.11
N ALA A 46 7.14 2.20 -0.20
CA ALA A 46 8.45 1.91 -0.75
C ALA A 46 9.46 3.05 -0.46
N GLU A 47 10.64 2.71 0.04
CA GLU A 47 11.73 3.67 0.27
C GLU A 47 12.64 3.83 -0.96
N GLU A 48 12.51 2.92 -1.94
CA GLU A 48 13.31 2.89 -3.16
C GLU A 48 12.47 2.47 -4.38
N GLU A 49 12.96 2.81 -5.58
CA GLU A 49 12.38 2.34 -6.84
C GLU A 49 13.01 1.00 -7.24
N VAL A 50 12.18 0.00 -7.54
CA VAL A 50 12.64 -1.32 -7.98
C VAL A 50 11.85 -1.79 -9.19
N ASP A 51 12.54 -1.94 -10.32
CA ASP A 51 11.97 -2.47 -11.56
C ASP A 51 12.32 -3.95 -11.74
N ASN A 52 11.32 -4.84 -11.70
CA ASN A 52 11.44 -6.27 -11.99
C ASN A 52 10.63 -6.69 -13.23
N ARG A 53 10.39 -5.77 -14.16
CA ARG A 53 9.79 -6.09 -15.47
C ARG A 53 10.68 -7.09 -16.21
N GLY A 54 10.08 -8.19 -16.68
CA GLY A 54 10.80 -9.31 -17.30
C GLY A 54 11.51 -10.27 -16.32
N GLY A 55 11.49 -9.96 -15.02
CA GLY A 55 12.09 -10.80 -13.98
C GLY A 55 11.10 -11.78 -13.34
N ALA A 56 11.63 -12.89 -12.81
CA ALA A 56 10.87 -13.84 -12.02
C ALA A 56 10.49 -13.27 -10.64
N ALA A 57 9.49 -13.86 -9.99
CA ALA A 57 9.11 -13.49 -8.62
C ALA A 57 10.29 -13.75 -7.68
N GLY A 58 10.63 -12.76 -6.86
CA GLY A 58 11.74 -12.81 -5.92
C GLY A 58 13.13 -12.62 -6.55
N ALA A 59 13.24 -12.27 -7.83
CA ALA A 59 14.52 -11.94 -8.45
C ALA A 59 15.12 -10.63 -7.90
N LYS A 60 14.27 -9.76 -7.34
CA LYS A 60 14.63 -8.51 -6.67
C LYS A 60 13.85 -8.39 -5.36
N GLN A 61 14.26 -7.44 -4.53
CA GLN A 61 13.66 -7.11 -3.25
C GLN A 61 13.52 -5.60 -3.13
N VAL A 62 12.58 -5.14 -2.30
CA VAL A 62 12.32 -3.71 -2.05
C VAL A 62 12.32 -3.44 -0.55
N GLU A 63 12.94 -2.33 -0.16
CA GLU A 63 12.83 -1.77 1.19
C GLU A 63 11.52 -0.99 1.35
N ILE A 64 10.76 -1.34 2.40
CA ILE A 64 9.44 -0.78 2.71
C ILE A 64 9.47 -0.26 4.14
N ARG A 65 9.04 0.99 4.33
CA ARG A 65 8.75 1.53 5.67
C ARG A 65 7.36 1.07 6.10
N HIS A 66 7.26 0.48 7.29
CA HIS A 66 6.04 -0.11 7.82
C HIS A 66 5.72 0.39 9.24
N GLY A 67 4.45 0.31 9.64
CA GLY A 67 3.99 0.67 10.98
C GLY A 67 4.02 2.18 11.28
N LYS A 68 3.90 3.01 10.24
CA LYS A 68 3.82 4.47 10.33
C LYS A 68 2.67 4.97 9.48
N ALA A 69 2.18 6.16 9.81
CA ALA A 69 1.23 6.86 8.97
C ALA A 69 1.93 7.44 7.73
N PHE A 70 1.40 7.17 6.55
CA PHE A 70 1.83 7.78 5.29
C PHE A 70 0.69 8.55 4.66
N LEU A 71 1.04 9.63 3.95
CA LEU A 71 0.08 10.46 3.24
C LEU A 71 -0.22 9.83 1.87
N TRP A 72 -1.50 9.57 1.61
CA TRP A 72 -2.01 9.04 0.35
C TRP A 72 -3.05 9.97 -0.26
N ALA A 73 -3.22 9.91 -1.57
CA ALA A 73 -4.28 10.64 -2.25
C ALA A 73 -5.66 10.11 -1.83
N ASN A 74 -6.62 11.02 -1.69
CA ASN A 74 -8.02 10.69 -1.44
C ASN A 74 -8.73 10.52 -2.79
N ASP A 75 -9.46 9.43 -3.00
CA ASP A 75 -10.33 9.27 -4.18
C ASP A 75 -11.55 10.21 -4.19
N GLY A 76 -11.67 11.05 -3.16
CA GLY A 76 -12.75 12.01 -2.94
C GLY A 76 -13.86 11.49 -2.03
N THR A 77 -13.81 10.21 -1.62
CA THR A 77 -14.84 9.60 -0.77
C THR A 77 -14.53 9.67 0.72
N ILE A 78 -13.26 9.86 1.09
CA ILE A 78 -12.87 9.98 2.50
C ILE A 78 -13.23 11.38 3.02
N THR A 79 -13.92 11.39 4.15
CA THR A 79 -14.38 12.60 4.85
C THR A 79 -14.06 12.49 6.34
N GLN A 80 -14.23 13.57 7.10
CA GLN A 80 -13.99 13.59 8.56
C GLN A 80 -14.70 12.45 9.32
N ALA A 81 -15.86 11.98 8.83
CA ALA A 81 -16.60 10.88 9.42
C ALA A 81 -15.90 9.51 9.31
N HIS A 82 -14.81 9.42 8.54
CA HIS A 82 -14.00 8.23 8.33
C HIS A 82 -12.72 8.21 9.17
N LEU A 83 -12.46 9.23 9.97
CA LEU A 83 -11.36 9.22 10.92
C LEU A 83 -11.46 7.98 11.83
N PHE A 84 -10.33 7.31 12.06
CA PHE A 84 -10.19 6.02 12.76
C PHE A 84 -10.94 4.83 12.13
N LYS A 85 -11.43 4.95 10.89
CA LYS A 85 -11.99 3.85 10.10
C LYS A 85 -10.97 3.31 9.09
N PRO A 86 -11.20 2.10 8.52
CA PRO A 86 -10.35 1.57 7.47
C PRO A 86 -10.38 2.45 6.21
N ALA A 87 -9.21 2.66 5.61
CA ALA A 87 -9.07 3.08 4.22
C ALA A 87 -8.93 1.84 3.31
N TYR A 88 -9.32 1.98 2.05
CA TYR A 88 -9.28 0.90 1.05
C TYR A 88 -8.41 1.29 -0.14
N ILE A 89 -7.66 0.32 -0.66
CA ILE A 89 -6.67 0.54 -1.72
C ILE A 89 -7.39 0.72 -3.06
N VAL A 90 -7.09 1.83 -3.76
CA VAL A 90 -7.54 2.06 -5.13
C VAL A 90 -6.44 1.68 -6.10
N ASP A 91 -5.26 2.27 -5.90
CA ASP A 91 -4.02 2.06 -6.65
C ASP A 91 -2.81 2.28 -5.72
N ASP A 92 -1.62 2.51 -6.28
CA ASP A 92 -0.37 2.66 -5.54
C ASP A 92 -0.11 4.09 -5.01
N GLU A 93 -1.06 5.02 -5.18
CA GLU A 93 -1.02 6.36 -4.59
C GLU A 93 -2.33 6.80 -3.94
N THR A 94 -3.45 6.14 -4.23
CA THR A 94 -4.82 6.56 -3.88
C THR A 94 -5.54 5.57 -2.97
N VAL A 95 -6.29 6.11 -2.00
CA VAL A 95 -7.14 5.36 -1.08
C VAL A 95 -8.59 5.88 -1.06
N ALA A 96 -9.51 5.01 -0.62
CA ALA A 96 -10.95 5.25 -0.60
C ALA A 96 -11.58 4.92 0.76
N ALA A 97 -12.80 5.43 0.98
CA ALA A 97 -13.58 5.20 2.19
C ALA A 97 -14.29 3.84 2.25
N THR A 98 -14.48 3.17 1.11
CA THR A 98 -15.23 1.90 1.03
C THR A 98 -14.48 0.85 0.22
N ASP A 99 -14.82 -0.42 0.47
CA ASP A 99 -14.30 -1.56 -0.26
C ASP A 99 -14.88 -1.72 -1.68
N ALA A 100 -15.71 -0.77 -2.12
CA ALA A 100 -16.47 -0.81 -3.37
C ALA A 100 -17.26 -2.12 -3.54
N GLY A 101 -17.94 -2.58 -2.48
CA GLY A 101 -18.77 -3.78 -2.50
C GLY A 101 -17.95 -5.07 -2.44
N GLY A 102 -16.80 -5.04 -1.78
CA GLY A 102 -15.90 -6.19 -1.64
C GLY A 102 -15.01 -6.42 -2.86
N THR A 103 -14.46 -5.36 -3.45
CA THR A 103 -13.47 -5.44 -4.55
C THR A 103 -12.09 -4.89 -4.17
N ARG A 104 -12.01 -4.07 -3.11
CA ARG A 104 -10.77 -3.45 -2.63
C ARG A 104 -10.32 -4.06 -1.30
N SER A 105 -9.02 -4.29 -1.18
CA SER A 105 -8.39 -4.66 0.09
C SER A 105 -8.21 -3.43 0.99
N ALA A 106 -8.19 -3.64 2.31
CA ALA A 106 -7.91 -2.58 3.26
C ALA A 106 -6.44 -2.15 3.19
N ALA A 107 -6.19 -0.83 3.19
CA ALA A 107 -4.86 -0.27 3.32
C ALA A 107 -4.45 -0.22 4.80
N GLY A 108 -5.25 0.45 5.62
CA GLY A 108 -4.91 0.65 7.02
C GLY A 108 -5.94 1.54 7.69
N ARG A 109 -5.57 2.16 8.81
CA ARG A 109 -6.46 3.03 9.56
C ARG A 109 -6.20 4.49 9.24
N ILE A 110 -7.27 5.24 8.97
CA ILE A 110 -7.19 6.68 8.75
C ILE A 110 -6.93 7.38 10.09
N VAL A 111 -5.77 8.04 10.23
CA VAL A 111 -5.37 8.75 11.45
C VAL A 111 -5.30 10.26 11.29
N GLY A 112 -5.33 10.76 10.05
CA GLY A 112 -5.35 12.17 9.73
C GLY A 112 -5.97 12.41 8.36
N ILE A 113 -6.63 13.55 8.20
CA ILE A 113 -7.21 13.99 6.93
C ILE A 113 -6.81 15.45 6.79
N ASP A 114 -6.13 15.78 5.70
CA ASP A 114 -5.66 17.13 5.39
C ASP A 114 -6.07 17.53 3.97
N ALA A 115 -5.66 18.73 3.56
CA ALA A 115 -5.98 19.24 2.23
C ALA A 115 -5.22 18.50 1.13
N ASP A 116 -4.06 17.94 1.48
CA ASP A 116 -3.15 17.26 0.54
C ASP A 116 -3.48 15.77 0.39
N GLY A 117 -4.18 15.16 1.36
CA GLY A 117 -4.61 13.76 1.28
C GLY A 117 -5.14 13.18 2.60
N VAL A 118 -4.78 11.91 2.83
CA VAL A 118 -5.19 11.14 4.00
C VAL A 118 -4.00 10.39 4.58
N TRP A 119 -3.80 10.52 5.88
CA TRP A 119 -2.77 9.79 6.62
C TRP A 119 -3.31 8.42 7.04
N VAL A 120 -2.66 7.36 6.57
CA VAL A 120 -3.04 5.97 6.86
C VAL A 120 -1.87 5.22 7.51
N GLU A 121 -2.13 4.59 8.66
CA GLU A 121 -1.18 3.71 9.37
C GLU A 121 -1.53 2.22 9.27
#